data_AF-A0A7Y4WXI2-F1
#
_entry.id   AF-A0A7Y4WXI2-F1
#
_cell.length_a   1.000
_cell.length_b   1.000
_cell.length_c   1.000
_cell.angle_alpha   90.00
_cell.angle_beta   90.00
_cell.angle_gamma   90.00
#
_symmetry.space_group_name_H-M   'P 1'
#
loop_
_entity.id
_entity.type
_entity.pdbx_description
1 polymer ?
#
loop_
_entity_poly.entity_id
_entity_poly.type
_entity_poly.pdbx_seq_one_letter_code
_entity_poly.pdbx_strand_id
1 'polypeptide(L)'
;MELTDLSIDELDQVEASVKKINQMTWDQIYKTSSKTQKRGLNWEPIAGQTTRSGKTIASIRITKKFRARVCRDGRFMRFISLHPDHDSAYDELGGDDL
;
A
#
# COMPACT_ATOMS: atom_id res chain seq x y z
N MET A 1 12.83 0.19 -5.07
CA MET A 1 13.45 1.28 -4.29
C MET A 1 13.53 0.80 -2.86
N GLU A 2 14.67 0.95 -2.20
CA GLU A 2 14.81 0.57 -0.81
C GLU A 2 14.34 1.72 0.10
N LEU A 3 13.87 1.40 1.31
CA LEU A 3 13.49 2.45 2.28
C LEU A 3 14.66 3.37 2.64
N THR A 4 15.89 2.87 2.51
CA THR A 4 17.13 3.63 2.74
C THR A 4 17.37 4.74 1.71
N ASP A 5 16.66 4.70 0.57
CA ASP A 5 16.83 5.68 -0.50
C ASP A 5 15.94 6.93 -0.30
N LEU A 6 15.07 6.93 0.72
CA LEU A 6 14.17 8.04 1.01
C LEU A 6 14.94 9.22 1.63
N SER A 7 14.62 10.43 1.18
CA SER A 7 15.00 11.63 1.93
C SER A 7 14.29 11.65 3.30
N ILE A 8 14.83 12.41 4.26
CA ILE A 8 14.23 12.54 5.60
C ILE A 8 12.78 13.04 5.53
N ASP A 9 12.49 14.03 4.68
CA ASP A 9 11.12 14.55 4.49
C ASP A 9 10.17 13.50 3.91
N GLU A 10 10.65 12.61 3.05
CA GLU A 10 9.86 11.53 2.48
C GLU A 10 9.62 10.43 3.51
N LEU A 11 10.63 10.12 4.32
CA LEU A 11 10.50 9.20 5.44
C LEU A 11 9.47 9.71 6.46
N ASP A 12 9.50 10.99 6.82
CA ASP A 12 8.52 11.61 7.73
C ASP A 12 7.09 11.53 7.19
N GLN A 13 6.92 11.75 5.88
CA GLN A 13 5.61 11.61 5.24
C GLN A 13 5.12 10.16 5.23
N VAL A 14 6.01 9.20 4.95
CA VAL A 14 5.69 7.77 4.99
C VAL A 14 5.30 7.38 6.42
N GLU A 15 6.10 7.77 7.42
CA GLU A 15 5.85 7.48 8.83
C GLU A 15 4.52 8.07 9.32
N ALA A 16 4.22 9.32 8.97
CA ALA A 16 2.96 9.96 9.30
C ALA A 16 1.74 9.22 8.69
N SER A 17 1.87 8.73 7.46
CA SER A 17 0.83 7.93 6.82
C SER A 17 0.67 6.56 7.48
N VAL A 18 1.76 5.88 7.83
CA VAL A 18 1.71 4.59 8.56
C VAL A 18 1.05 4.77 9.93
N LYS A 19 1.39 5.83 10.67
CA LYS A 19 0.75 6.17 11.96
C LYS A 19 -0.76 6.34 11.82
N LYS A 20 -1.23 7.00 10.75
CA LYS A 20 -2.67 7.15 10.46
C LYS A 20 -3.32 5.81 10.14
N ILE A 21 -2.71 5.00 9.27
CA ILE A 21 -3.24 3.67 8.92
C ILE A 21 -3.39 2.79 10.16
N ASN A 22 -2.43 2.84 11.09
CA ASN A 22 -2.46 2.05 12.33
C ASN A 22 -3.62 2.44 13.27
N GLN A 23 -4.24 3.61 13.07
CA GLN A 23 -5.40 4.07 13.82
C GLN A 23 -6.73 3.76 13.11
N MET A 24 -6.68 3.24 11.88
CA MET A 24 -7.88 2.96 11.09
C MET A 24 -8.37 1.52 11.29
N THR A 25 -9.69 1.35 11.23
CA THR A 25 -10.28 0.02 11.08
C THR A 25 -10.17 -0.45 9.63
N TRP A 26 -10.24 -1.76 9.41
CA TRP A 26 -10.29 -2.31 8.04
C TRP A 26 -11.47 -1.81 7.22
N ASP A 27 -12.63 -1.59 7.86
CA ASP A 27 -13.79 -0.99 7.22
C ASP A 27 -13.49 0.43 6.72
N GLN A 28 -12.82 1.27 7.52
CA GLN A 28 -12.36 2.58 7.08
C GLN A 28 -11.35 2.49 5.94
N ILE A 29 -10.40 1.55 6.01
CA ILE A 29 -9.41 1.32 4.95
C ILE A 29 -10.09 0.98 3.63
N TYR A 30 -10.99 -0.01 3.63
CA TYR A 30 -11.66 -0.44 2.39
C TYR A 30 -12.58 0.63 1.80
N LYS A 31 -13.22 1.43 2.65
CA LYS A 31 -14.03 2.59 2.20
C LYS A 31 -13.22 3.69 1.54
N THR A 32 -11.88 3.69 1.64
CA THR A 32 -11.04 4.62 0.89
C THR A 32 -10.92 4.28 -0.59
N SER A 33 -11.36 3.09 -1.01
CA SER A 33 -11.32 2.68 -2.41
C SER A 33 -12.17 3.62 -3.27
N SER A 34 -11.56 4.28 -4.25
CA SER A 34 -12.31 5.16 -5.15
C SER A 34 -11.73 5.19 -6.55
N LYS A 35 -12.54 4.76 -7.52
CA LYS A 35 -12.21 4.84 -8.96
C LYS A 35 -12.25 6.26 -9.52
N THR A 36 -13.00 7.17 -8.88
CA THR A 36 -13.29 8.52 -9.36
C THR A 36 -12.62 9.62 -8.55
N GLN A 37 -12.46 9.43 -7.24
CA GLN A 37 -11.69 10.33 -6.37
C GLN A 37 -10.46 9.62 -5.83
N LYS A 38 -9.35 9.69 -6.57
CA LYS A 38 -8.03 9.24 -6.11
C LYS A 38 -7.47 10.16 -5.02
N ARG A 39 -8.13 10.31 -3.87
CA ARG A 39 -7.69 11.11 -2.71
C ARG A 39 -7.53 10.21 -1.49
N GLY A 40 -6.62 10.56 -0.59
CA GLY A 40 -6.32 9.75 0.60
C GLY A 40 -5.58 8.45 0.28
N LEU A 41 -5.77 7.45 1.15
CA LEU A 41 -5.07 6.15 1.11
C LEU A 41 -5.35 5.35 -0.16
N ASN A 42 -6.58 5.41 -0.68
CA ASN A 42 -7.02 4.77 -1.91
C ASN A 42 -6.63 3.29 -2.03
N TRP A 43 -7.30 2.43 -1.24
CA TRP A 43 -7.15 0.98 -1.36
C TRP A 43 -7.65 0.46 -2.72
N GLU A 44 -6.74 -0.05 -3.55
CA GLU A 44 -7.02 -0.53 -4.91
C GLU A 44 -6.53 -1.97 -5.07
N PRO A 45 -7.40 -2.99 -4.97
CA PRO A 45 -7.03 -4.38 -5.26
C PRO A 45 -6.42 -4.51 -6.65
N ILE A 46 -5.29 -5.24 -6.75
CA ILE A 46 -4.63 -5.50 -8.02
C ILE A 46 -5.22 -6.78 -8.60
N ALA A 47 -5.91 -6.66 -9.75
CA ALA A 47 -6.60 -7.78 -10.37
C ALA A 47 -5.64 -8.93 -10.70
N GLY A 48 -6.03 -10.15 -10.35
CA GLY A 48 -5.23 -11.35 -10.60
C GLY A 48 -4.00 -11.52 -9.71
N GLN A 49 -3.76 -10.61 -8.75
CA GLN A 49 -2.61 -10.70 -7.86
C GLN A 49 -3.01 -11.10 -6.44
N THR A 50 -2.40 -12.19 -5.97
CA THR A 50 -2.52 -12.68 -4.61
C THR A 50 -1.15 -13.04 -4.05
N THR A 51 -1.03 -13.07 -2.73
CA THR A 51 0.15 -13.66 -2.08
C THR A 51 0.15 -15.17 -2.29
N ARG A 52 1.27 -15.84 -1.97
CA ARG A 52 1.36 -17.30 -2.00
C ARG A 52 0.28 -17.98 -1.13
N SER A 53 -0.07 -17.37 0.01
CA SER A 53 -1.19 -17.83 0.85
C SER A 53 -2.58 -17.43 0.34
N GLY A 54 -2.71 -16.88 -0.87
CA GLY A 54 -3.99 -16.49 -1.48
C GLY A 54 -4.58 -15.17 -1.00
N LYS A 55 -3.83 -14.33 -0.28
CA LYS A 55 -4.35 -13.02 0.19
C LYS A 55 -4.37 -12.03 -0.97
N THR A 56 -5.44 -11.25 -1.10
CA THR A 56 -5.52 -10.18 -2.10
C THR A 56 -4.43 -9.15 -1.89
N ILE A 57 -3.68 -8.88 -2.96
CA ILE A 57 -2.73 -7.78 -3.01
C ILE A 57 -3.47 -6.54 -3.48
N ALA A 58 -3.30 -5.43 -2.77
CA ALA A 58 -3.80 -4.13 -3.15
C ALA A 58 -2.64 -3.13 -3.23
N SER A 59 -2.80 -2.12 -4.05
CA SER A 59 -1.95 -0.93 -3.97
C SER A 59 -2.66 0.13 -3.13
N ILE A 60 -1.88 0.83 -2.31
CA ILE A 60 -2.33 2.01 -1.55
C ILE A 60 -1.41 3.18 -1.85
N ARG A 61 -1.94 4.39 -1.75
CA ARG A 61 -1.16 5.61 -1.76
C ARG A 61 -0.67 5.92 -0.33
N ILE A 62 0.64 5.85 -0.12
CA ILE A 62 1.27 6.21 1.16
C ILE A 62 1.58 7.70 1.21
N THR A 63 2.11 8.26 0.12
CA THR A 63 2.27 9.71 -0.04
C THR A 63 1.83 10.12 -1.44
N LYS A 64 1.82 11.41 -1.78
CA LYS A 64 1.54 11.83 -3.17
C LYS A 64 2.53 11.23 -4.18
N LYS A 65 3.76 10.96 -3.74
CA LYS A 65 4.82 10.34 -4.55
C LYS A 65 4.75 8.82 -4.49
N PHE A 66 4.56 8.24 -3.31
CA PHE A 66 4.76 6.80 -3.12
C PHE A 66 3.46 5.99 -3.07
N ARG A 67 3.48 4.86 -3.77
CA ARG A 67 2.52 3.77 -3.59
C ARG A 67 3.17 2.59 -2.90
N ALA A 68 2.40 1.83 -2.12
CA ALA A 68 2.83 0.55 -1.58
C ALA A 68 1.93 -0.56 -2.08
N ARG A 69 2.53 -1.73 -2.35
CA ARG A 69 1.78 -3.00 -2.44
C ARG A 69 1.61 -3.55 -1.03
N VAL A 70 0.39 -3.93 -0.69
CA VAL A 70 0.04 -4.42 0.65
C VAL A 70 -0.93 -5.58 0.57
N CYS A 71 -0.96 -6.40 1.62
CA CYS A 71 -2.02 -7.38 1.82
C CYS A 71 -2.53 -7.33 3.26
N ARG A 72 -3.74 -7.85 3.48
CA ARG A 72 -4.28 -8.05 4.83
C ARG A 72 -3.91 -9.44 5.32
N ASP A 73 -3.30 -9.50 6.49
CA ASP A 73 -3.02 -10.73 7.23
C ASP A 73 -3.66 -10.67 8.62
N GLY A 74 -4.89 -11.17 8.72
CA GLY A 74 -5.69 -11.08 9.94
C GLY A 74 -5.95 -9.64 10.36
N ARG A 75 -5.26 -9.20 11.42
CA ARG A 75 -5.33 -7.83 11.96
C ARG A 75 -4.27 -6.89 11.37
N PHE A 76 -3.26 -7.43 10.71
CA PHE A 76 -2.11 -6.66 10.25
C PHE A 76 -2.22 -6.31 8.76
N MET A 77 -1.79 -5.11 8.41
CA MET A 77 -1.46 -4.76 7.04
C MET A 77 0.02 -5.09 6.83
N ARG A 78 0.31 -6.04 5.93
CA ARG A 78 1.69 -6.33 5.54
C ARG A 78 2.06 -5.51 4.31
N PHE A 79 3.15 -4.78 4.42
CA PHE A 79 3.76 -4.05 3.32
C PHE A 79 4.68 -4.98 2.55
N ILE A 80 4.47 -5.07 1.24
CA ILE A 80 5.20 -5.98 0.35
C ILE A 80 6.34 -5.21 -0.34
N SER A 81 6.01 -4.07 -0.96
CA SER A 81 6.98 -3.23 -1.66
C SER A 81 6.51 -1.76 -1.70
N LEU A 82 7.47 -0.84 -1.81
CA LEU A 82 7.25 0.61 -1.94
C LEU A 82 7.75 1.09 -3.32
N HIS A 83 6.93 1.90 -3.98
CA HIS A 83 7.07 2.30 -5.38
C HIS A 83 7.00 3.82 -5.51
N PRO A 84 7.94 4.46 -6.24
CA PRO A 84 8.01 5.91 -6.41
C PRO A 84 6.97 6.49 -7.38
N ASP A 85 6.24 5.63 -8.09
CA ASP A 85 5.19 6.05 -9.01
C ASP A 85 4.01 5.06 -9.03
N HIS A 86 3.02 5.38 -9.86
CA HIS A 86 1.78 4.61 -9.95
C HIS A 86 1.97 3.27 -10.66
N ASP A 87 2.75 3.25 -11.74
CA ASP A 87 2.75 2.16 -12.72
C ASP A 87 3.67 1.01 -12.26
N SER A 88 4.79 1.34 -11.63
CA SER A 88 5.73 0.36 -11.05
C SER A 88 5.09 -0.57 -10.01
N ALA A 89 4.03 -0.11 -9.32
CA ALA A 89 3.30 -0.93 -8.35
C ALA A 89 2.50 -2.09 -8.97
N TYR A 90 2.28 -2.09 -10.29
CA TYR A 90 1.46 -3.09 -10.99
C TYR A 90 2.29 -4.14 -11.73
N ASP A 91 3.57 -3.88 -11.98
CA ASP A 91 4.43 -4.73 -12.83
C ASP A 91 5.00 -5.96 -12.09
N GLU A 92 4.86 -6.02 -10.75
CA GLU A 92 5.33 -7.16 -9.95
C GLU A 92 4.35 -8.35 -9.96
N LEU A 93 4.86 -9.56 -10.22
CA LEU A 93 4.07 -10.80 -10.18
C LEU A 93 3.93 -11.32 -8.74
N GLY A 94 2.70 -11.29 -8.21
CA GLY A 94 2.40 -11.89 -6.90
C GLY A 94 3.20 -11.28 -5.76
N GLY A 95 3.04 -11.81 -4.56
CA GLY A 95 3.79 -11.39 -3.37
C GLY A 95 4.18 -12.62 -2.57
N ASP A 96 5.44 -12.69 -2.17
CA ASP A 96 5.86 -13.71 -1.21
C ASP A 96 5.16 -13.45 0.13
N ASP A 97 4.87 -14.53 0.86
CA ASP A 97 4.44 -14.40 2.24
C ASP A 97 5.67 -13.95 3.05
N LEU A 98 5.85 -12.63 3.21
CA LEU A 98 6.86 -12.03 4.08
C LEU A 98 6.71 -12.49 5.53
#